data_AF-A0A9E5QSS6-F1
#
_entry.id   AF-A0A9E5QSS6-F1
#
_cell.length_a   1.000
_cell.length_b   1.000
_cell.length_c   1.000
_cell.angle_alpha   90.00
_cell.angle_beta   90.00
_cell.angle_gamma   90.00
#
_symmetry.space_group_name_H-M   'P 1'
#
loop_
_entity.id
_entity.type
_entity.pdbx_description
1 polymer ?
#
loop_
_entity_poly.entity_id
_entity_poly.type
_entity_poly.pdbx_seq_one_letter_code
_entity_poly.pdbx_strand_id
1 'polypeptide(L)'
;MFNLSPKIKKEDPLPPNKVVFNLDDEIEEDEDGFKTPRNVFEPKSEIDLKKEQLSQEADERILKLRKLSQSVETNEGLKEKIEIPAYLRRNVKLIDPPHSSENDISRFNLNDDNHLLGNNKFFTDNPD
;
A
#
# COMPACT_ATOMS: atom_id res chain seq x y z
N MET A 1 -34.14 57.20 -45.15
CA MET A 1 -33.08 57.63 -44.22
C MET A 1 -33.20 56.76 -42.98
N PHE A 2 -32.22 55.92 -42.69
CA PHE A 2 -32.30 54.93 -41.60
C PHE A 2 -31.67 55.49 -40.32
N ASN A 3 -32.40 55.43 -39.21
CA ASN A 3 -32.01 55.90 -37.88
C ASN A 3 -30.84 55.08 -37.32
N LEU A 4 -29.80 55.73 -36.82
CA LEU A 4 -28.74 55.08 -36.03
C LEU A 4 -29.14 55.07 -34.56
N SER A 5 -29.33 53.88 -33.99
CA SER A 5 -29.41 53.67 -32.55
C SER A 5 -28.02 53.81 -31.90
N PRO A 6 -27.92 54.34 -30.67
CA PRO A 6 -26.64 54.45 -29.98
C PRO A 6 -26.12 53.07 -29.55
N LYS A 7 -24.86 52.80 -29.87
CA LYS A 7 -24.14 51.58 -29.49
C LYS A 7 -23.96 51.53 -27.96
N ILE A 8 -24.60 50.55 -27.32
CA ILE A 8 -24.37 50.20 -25.92
C ILE A 8 -22.94 49.63 -25.81
N LYS A 9 -22.10 50.28 -24.99
CA LYS A 9 -20.79 49.73 -24.62
C LYS A 9 -21.04 48.51 -23.74
N LYS A 10 -20.56 47.35 -24.17
CA LYS A 10 -20.52 46.15 -23.32
C LYS A 10 -19.36 46.37 -22.34
N GLU A 11 -19.66 46.45 -21.06
CA GLU A 11 -18.63 46.36 -20.03
C GLU A 11 -18.25 44.89 -19.86
N ASP A 12 -16.95 44.62 -19.84
CA ASP A 12 -16.40 43.29 -19.64
C ASP A 12 -16.68 42.84 -18.19
N PRO A 13 -17.07 41.57 -17.96
CA PRO A 13 -17.35 41.09 -16.61
C PRO A 13 -16.08 41.14 -15.77
N LEU A 14 -16.16 41.81 -14.61
CA LEU A 14 -15.08 41.85 -13.63
C LEU A 14 -14.64 40.42 -13.25
N PRO A 15 -13.33 40.16 -13.13
CA PRO A 15 -12.84 38.84 -12.78
C PRO A 15 -13.35 38.42 -11.40
N PRO A 16 -13.66 37.13 -11.18
CA PRO A 16 -14.10 36.65 -9.88
C PRO A 16 -13.01 36.89 -8.82
N ASN A 17 -13.41 37.35 -7.64
CA ASN A 17 -12.52 37.53 -6.49
C ASN A 17 -11.83 36.20 -6.17
N LYS A 18 -10.53 36.14 -6.43
CA LYS A 18 -9.69 34.97 -6.13
C LYS A 18 -9.17 35.11 -4.70
N VAL A 19 -9.70 34.31 -3.77
CA VAL A 19 -9.12 34.19 -2.43
C VAL A 19 -7.91 33.25 -2.54
N VAL A 20 -6.72 33.79 -2.29
CA VAL A 20 -5.46 33.04 -2.28
C VAL A 20 -4.97 33.01 -0.84
N PHE A 21 -4.77 31.81 -0.31
CA PHE A 21 -4.15 31.61 1.00
C PHE A 21 -2.69 31.25 0.80
N ASN A 22 -1.77 31.99 1.42
CA ASN A 22 -0.36 31.63 1.47
C ASN A 22 -0.05 30.99 2.83
N LEU A 23 0.87 30.02 2.83
CA LEU A 23 1.29 29.31 4.05
C LEU A 23 2.04 30.21 5.04
N ASP A 24 2.54 31.36 4.58
CA ASP A 24 3.26 32.35 5.38
C ASP A 24 2.35 33.48 5.88
N ASP A 25 1.04 33.42 5.59
CA ASP A 25 0.10 34.42 6.10
C ASP A 25 -0.10 34.19 7.61
N GLU A 26 0.50 35.06 8.43
CA GLU A 26 0.31 35.07 9.87
C GLU A 26 -1.16 35.39 10.19
N ILE A 27 -1.84 34.44 10.82
CA ILE A 27 -3.21 34.62 11.30
C ILE A 27 -3.15 35.61 12.45
N GLU A 28 -3.70 36.82 12.27
CA GLU A 28 -3.92 37.75 13.39
C GLU A 28 -4.93 37.10 14.35
N GLU A 29 -4.43 36.48 15.41
CA GLU A 29 -5.23 35.99 16.53
C GLU A 29 -5.68 37.22 17.34
N ASP A 30 -6.95 37.58 17.23
CA ASP A 30 -7.58 38.55 18.13
C ASP A 30 -7.47 38.04 19.59
N GLU A 31 -6.59 38.68 20.35
CA GLU A 31 -6.37 38.50 21.79
C GLU A 31 -7.58 39.02 22.59
N ASP A 32 -8.60 38.19 22.83
CA ASP A 32 -9.46 38.34 24.00
C ASP A 32 -10.29 37.08 24.32
N GLY A 33 -9.97 36.42 25.44
CA GLY A 33 -10.93 35.56 26.14
C GLY A 33 -10.44 34.18 26.63
N PHE A 34 -9.98 34.12 27.89
CA PHE A 34 -10.06 32.96 28.80
C PHE A 34 -9.73 31.55 28.23
N LYS A 35 -8.45 31.17 28.23
CA LYS A 35 -8.03 29.76 28.15
C LYS A 35 -8.25 29.06 29.49
N THR A 36 -9.49 28.64 29.76
CA THR A 36 -9.71 27.50 30.67
C THR A 36 -9.05 26.27 30.02
N PRO A 37 -8.25 25.44 30.74
CA PRO A 37 -7.77 24.19 30.18
C PRO A 37 -8.96 23.22 30.14
N ARG A 38 -9.80 23.41 29.12
CA ARG A 38 -10.87 22.49 28.80
C ARG A 38 -10.18 21.26 28.23
N ASN A 39 -9.93 20.28 29.09
CA ASN A 39 -9.58 18.93 28.68
C ASN A 39 -10.85 18.33 28.03
N VAL A 40 -11.17 18.82 26.83
CA VAL A 40 -12.21 18.24 25.98
C VAL A 40 -11.54 17.05 25.33
N PHE A 41 -11.91 15.86 25.77
CA PHE A 41 -11.71 14.68 24.97
C PHE A 41 -12.63 14.82 23.76
N GLU A 42 -12.22 15.60 22.75
CA GLU A 42 -12.93 15.67 21.50
C GLU A 42 -12.82 14.30 20.82
N PRO A 43 -13.93 13.69 20.41
CA PRO A 43 -13.87 12.46 19.65
C PRO A 43 -13.12 12.76 18.35
N LYS A 44 -11.96 12.11 18.17
CA LYS A 44 -11.17 12.19 16.93
C LYS A 44 -12.10 11.96 15.74
N SER A 45 -12.05 12.85 14.75
CA SER A 45 -12.82 12.68 13.54
C SER A 45 -12.37 11.42 12.80
N GLU A 46 -13.20 10.87 11.92
CA GLU A 46 -12.82 9.73 11.08
C GLU A 46 -11.54 10.01 10.26
N ILE A 47 -11.33 11.27 9.88
CA ILE A 47 -10.14 11.73 9.16
C ILE A 47 -8.90 11.67 10.06
N ASP A 48 -9.03 12.09 11.32
CA ASP A 48 -7.93 12.05 12.29
C ASP A 48 -7.52 10.62 12.63
N LEU A 49 -8.50 9.73 12.79
CA LEU A 49 -8.27 8.30 13.01
C LEU A 49 -7.55 7.68 11.81
N LYS A 50 -7.98 7.99 10.59
CA LYS A 50 -7.32 7.52 9.36
C LYS A 50 -5.91 8.06 9.22
N LYS A 51 -5.68 9.33 9.55
CA LYS A 51 -4.34 9.94 9.53
C LYS A 51 -3.41 9.26 10.53
N GLU A 52 -3.89 8.96 11.72
CA GLU A 52 -3.14 8.24 12.75
C GLU A 52 -2.79 6.81 12.30
N GLN A 53 -3.73 6.07 11.71
CA GLN A 53 -3.48 4.74 11.14
C GLN A 53 -2.39 4.78 10.06
N LEU A 54 -2.48 5.74 9.13
CA LEU A 54 -1.47 5.91 8.07
C LEU A 54 -0.10 6.28 8.64
N SER A 55 -0.06 7.11 9.69
CA SER A 55 1.19 7.45 10.38
C SER A 55 1.81 6.21 11.03
N GLN A 56 1.00 5.41 11.72
CA GLN A 56 1.46 4.17 12.35
C GLN A 56 2.01 3.19 11.31
N GLU A 57 1.31 3.00 10.18
CA GLU A 57 1.78 2.15 9.09
C GLU A 57 3.10 2.65 8.48
N ALA A 58 3.25 3.97 8.32
CA ALA A 58 4.48 4.57 7.83
C ALA A 58 5.66 4.32 8.79
N ASP A 59 5.44 4.49 10.09
CA ASP A 59 6.46 4.25 11.13
C ASP A 59 6.86 2.77 11.18
N GLU A 60 5.89 1.85 11.12
CA GLU A 60 6.15 0.41 11.04
C GLU A 60 6.99 0.05 9.82
N ARG A 61 6.68 0.65 8.66
CA ARG A 61 7.44 0.46 7.43
C ARG A 61 8.88 0.95 7.58
N ILE A 62 9.09 2.12 8.17
CA ILE A 62 10.43 2.68 8.42
C ILE A 62 11.23 1.77 9.35
N LEU A 63 10.63 1.31 10.46
CA LEU A 63 11.28 0.41 11.41
C LEU A 63 11.68 -0.92 10.75
N LYS A 64 10.79 -1.49 9.93
CA LYS A 64 11.06 -2.72 9.18
C LYS A 64 12.20 -2.55 8.19
N LEU A 65 12.23 -1.44 7.45
CA LEU A 65 13.31 -1.11 6.52
C LEU A 65 14.64 -0.93 7.23
N ARG A 66 14.66 -0.18 8.34
CA ARG A 66 15.86 0.03 9.17
C ARG A 66 16.40 -1.28 9.74
N LYS A 67 15.52 -2.16 10.24
CA LYS A 67 15.92 -3.49 10.73
C LYS A 67 16.53 -4.33 9.61
N LEU A 68 15.99 -4.25 8.40
CA LEU A 68 16.51 -4.99 7.25
C LEU A 68 17.88 -4.44 6.81
N SER A 69 18.02 -3.11 6.74
CA SER A 69 19.26 -2.43 6.31
C SER A 69 20.40 -2.67 7.29
N GLN A 70 20.15 -2.66 8.61
CA GLN A 70 21.17 -2.92 9.63
C GLN A 70 21.87 -4.29 9.46
N SER A 71 21.15 -5.32 9.00
CA SER A 71 21.73 -6.65 8.73
C SER A 71 22.64 -6.71 7.50
N VAL A 72 22.57 -5.69 6.64
CA VAL A 72 23.31 -5.54 5.38
C VAL A 72 24.38 -4.45 5.52
N GLU A 73 24.23 -3.47 6.39
CA GLU A 73 25.26 -2.46 6.66
C GLU A 73 26.41 -3.03 7.50
N THR A 74 26.12 -4.04 8.34
CA THR A 74 27.15 -4.74 9.11
C THR A 74 27.99 -5.63 8.19
N ASN A 75 29.30 -5.38 8.14
CA ASN A 75 30.25 -6.13 7.30
C ASN A 75 30.20 -7.64 7.58
N GLU A 76 30.04 -8.00 8.86
CA GLU A 76 29.87 -9.39 9.31
C GLU A 76 28.56 -10.01 8.82
N GLY A 77 27.43 -9.31 8.93
CA GLY A 77 26.13 -9.79 8.47
C GLY A 77 26.06 -9.97 6.94
N LEU A 78 26.78 -9.14 6.18
CA LEU A 78 26.97 -9.33 4.75
C LEU A 78 27.79 -10.58 4.44
N LYS A 79 28.93 -10.74 5.12
CA LYS A 79 29.83 -11.87 4.91
C LYS A 79 29.13 -13.20 5.16
N GLU A 80 28.40 -13.32 6.27
CA GLU A 80 27.60 -14.51 6.58
C GLU A 80 26.54 -14.81 5.50
N LYS A 81 25.88 -13.78 4.94
CA LYS A 81 24.87 -13.99 3.90
C LYS A 81 25.45 -14.52 2.59
N ILE A 82 26.71 -14.20 2.30
CA ILE A 82 27.43 -14.62 1.09
C ILE A 82 28.03 -16.01 1.27
N GLU A 83 28.66 -16.28 2.42
CA GLU A 83 29.37 -17.53 2.67
C GLU A 83 28.45 -18.66 3.11
N ILE A 84 27.36 -18.34 3.85
CA ILE A 84 26.53 -19.34 4.51
C ILE A 84 25.13 -19.41 3.86
N PRO A 85 24.71 -20.59 3.37
CA PRO A 85 23.37 -20.81 2.86
C PRO A 85 22.26 -20.44 3.86
N ALA A 86 21.11 -20.02 3.32
CA ALA A 86 20.00 -19.54 4.14
C ALA A 86 19.46 -20.57 5.15
N TYR A 87 19.47 -21.86 4.81
CA TYR A 87 18.98 -22.92 5.69
C TYR A 87 19.88 -23.10 6.93
N LEU A 88 21.20 -22.98 6.78
CA LEU A 88 22.15 -23.00 7.90
C LEU A 88 22.03 -21.73 8.75
N ARG A 89 21.98 -20.55 8.11
CA ARG A 89 21.85 -19.26 8.80
C ARG A 89 20.55 -19.13 9.62
N ARG A 90 19.49 -19.82 9.22
CA ARG A 90 18.18 -19.84 9.92
C ARG A 90 17.97 -21.05 10.81
N ASN A 91 18.96 -21.94 10.92
CA ASN A 91 18.86 -23.20 11.64
C ASN A 91 17.63 -24.04 11.20
N VAL A 92 17.29 -23.96 9.91
CA VAL A 92 16.17 -24.73 9.32
C VAL A 92 16.72 -26.06 8.82
N LYS A 93 16.20 -27.14 9.37
CA LYS A 93 16.47 -28.49 8.88
C LYS A 93 15.72 -28.70 7.58
N LEU A 94 16.44 -29.07 6.51
CA LEU A 94 15.82 -29.48 5.26
C LEU A 94 15.16 -30.85 5.46
N ILE A 95 13.92 -30.97 5.02
CA ILE A 95 13.21 -32.24 4.96
C ILE A 95 13.57 -32.83 3.59
N ASP A 96 14.11 -34.05 3.58
CA ASP A 96 14.31 -34.79 2.35
C ASP A 96 12.98 -35.43 1.95
N PRO A 97 12.31 -34.98 0.88
CA PRO A 97 11.08 -35.61 0.45
C PRO A 97 11.38 -37.03 -0.06
N PRO A 98 10.47 -38.00 0.16
CA PRO A 98 10.64 -39.33 -0.40
C PRO A 98 10.77 -39.26 -1.92
N HIS A 99 11.60 -40.11 -2.49
CA HIS A 99 11.79 -40.13 -3.93
C HIS A 99 10.48 -40.56 -4.62
N SER A 100 10.18 -39.99 -5.78
CA SER A 100 8.92 -40.29 -6.49
C SER A 100 8.75 -41.76 -6.86
N SER A 101 9.84 -42.53 -6.93
CA SER A 101 9.78 -43.98 -7.18
C SER A 101 9.54 -44.82 -5.92
N GLU A 102 9.63 -44.24 -4.72
CA GLU A 102 9.31 -44.95 -3.47
C GLU A 102 7.79 -45.03 -3.26
N ASN A 103 7.03 -44.22 -3.98
CA ASN A 103 5.58 -44.22 -3.91
C ASN A 103 5.01 -45.08 -5.03
N ASP A 104 4.52 -46.28 -4.68
CA ASP A 104 3.89 -47.21 -5.61
C ASP A 104 2.52 -46.72 -6.13
N ILE A 105 2.04 -45.56 -5.67
CA ILE A 105 0.81 -44.97 -6.18
C ILE A 105 1.08 -44.27 -7.52
N SER A 106 0.38 -44.72 -8.56
CA SER A 106 0.34 -44.02 -9.84
C SER A 106 -0.25 -42.62 -9.64
N ARG A 107 0.40 -41.59 -10.22
CA ARG A 107 -0.14 -40.21 -10.26
C ARG A 107 -1.45 -40.12 -11.06
N PHE A 108 -1.72 -41.11 -11.90
CA PHE A 108 -2.90 -41.21 -12.73
C PHE A 108 -3.85 -42.24 -12.13
N ASN A 109 -5.12 -41.87 -11.99
CA ASN A 109 -6.19 -42.81 -11.68
C ASN A 109 -6.80 -43.30 -12.99
N LEU A 110 -7.17 -44.58 -13.04
CA LEU A 110 -7.91 -45.15 -14.17
C LEU A 110 -9.42 -45.01 -13.89
N ASN A 111 -10.20 -44.71 -14.93
CA ASN A 111 -11.66 -44.90 -14.87
C ASN A 111 -12.01 -46.37 -15.16
N ASP A 112 -13.29 -46.73 -15.04
CA ASP A 112 -13.78 -48.10 -15.30
C ASP A 112 -13.54 -48.56 -16.77
N ASP A 113 -13.29 -47.60 -17.67
CA ASP A 113 -12.96 -47.82 -19.08
C ASP A 113 -11.43 -47.88 -19.36
N ASN A 114 -10.60 -47.92 -18.31
CA ASN A 114 -9.12 -47.92 -18.38
C ASN A 114 -8.49 -46.69 -19.07
N HIS A 115 -9.19 -45.56 -19.13
CA HIS A 115 -8.65 -44.28 -19.56
C HIS A 115 -7.94 -43.56 -18.40
N LEU A 116 -6.80 -42.92 -18.70
CA LEU A 116 -6.04 -42.12 -17.74
C LEU A 116 -6.82 -40.85 -17.38
N LEU A 117 -7.31 -40.76 -16.16
CA LEU A 117 -7.80 -39.51 -15.60
C LEU A 117 -6.58 -38.65 -15.25
N GLY A 118 -6.28 -37.69 -16.12
CA GLY A 118 -5.30 -36.65 -15.82
C GLY A 118 -5.70 -35.94 -14.52
N ASN A 119 -4.75 -35.79 -13.61
CA ASN A 119 -4.90 -35.02 -12.36
C ASN A 119 -5.08 -33.49 -12.58
N ASN A 120 -5.47 -33.08 -13.79
CA ASN A 120 -5.73 -31.72 -14.20
C ASN A 120 -7.23 -31.45 -14.22
N LYS A 121 -7.70 -30.60 -13.29
CA LYS A 121 -9.09 -30.15 -13.22
C LYS A 121 -9.53 -29.25 -14.39
N PHE A 122 -8.61 -28.93 -15.30
CA PHE A 122 -8.81 -27.99 -16.41
C PHE A 122 -8.71 -28.65 -17.79
N PHE A 123 -8.45 -29.96 -17.85
CA PHE A 123 -8.37 -30.69 -19.12
C PHE A 123 -9.61 -31.56 -19.24
N THR A 124 -10.66 -31.02 -19.84
CA THR A 124 -11.75 -31.82 -20.38
C THR A 124 -11.26 -32.28 -21.73
N ASP A 125 -11.17 -33.59 -21.95
CA ASP A 125 -10.70 -34.24 -23.19
C ASP A 125 -11.61 -33.98 -24.42
N ASN A 126 -12.38 -32.91 -24.35
CA ASN A 126 -13.36 -32.46 -25.29
C ASN A 126 -12.94 -31.05 -25.72
N PRO A 127 -12.62 -30.83 -27.01
CA PRO A 127 -12.43 -29.48 -27.53
C PRO A 127 -13.78 -28.76 -27.62
N ASP A 128 -13.83 -27.52 -27.12
CA ASP A 128 -14.91 -26.55 -27.40
C ASP A 128 -14.81 -25.99 -28.83
#